data_AF-T2K0V4-F1
#
_entry.id   AF-T2K0V4-F1
#
_cell.length_a   1.000
_cell.length_b   1.000
_cell.length_c   1.000
_cell.angle_alpha   90.00
_cell.angle_beta   90.00
_cell.angle_gamma   90.00
#
_symmetry.space_group_name_H-M   'P 1'
#
loop_
_entity.id
_entity.type
_entity.pdbx_description
1 polymer ?
#
loop_
_entity_poly.entity_id
_entity_poly.type
_entity_poly.pdbx_seq_one_letter_code
_entity_poly.pdbx_strand_id
1 'polypeptide(L)'
;MKRDLNTQVWKKEPFNPIAGFLAEDLPTKTQFYAKMGWTFRNRNDAAIIASPDGKINYILVVFGDDPAYYEDKQFFPLLSKEVYQHFNSPNN
;
A
#
# COMPACT_ATOMS: atom_id res chain seq x y z
N MET A 1 -4.51 -10.78 5.41
CA MET A 1 -5.32 -11.24 4.25
C MET A 1 -4.64 -10.78 2.97
N LYS A 2 -4.54 -11.64 1.95
CA LYS A 2 -3.98 -11.27 0.63
C LYS A 2 -4.94 -10.34 -0.11
N ARG A 3 -4.43 -9.35 -0.86
CA ARG A 3 -5.23 -8.44 -1.70
C ARG A 3 -4.91 -8.65 -3.18
N ASP A 4 -5.92 -8.50 -4.04
CA ASP A 4 -5.74 -8.51 -5.49
C ASP A 4 -5.58 -7.08 -6.00
N LEU A 5 -4.40 -6.76 -6.52
CA LEU A 5 -4.06 -5.42 -7.00
C LEU A 5 -4.55 -5.15 -8.43
N ASN A 6 -5.24 -6.09 -9.06
CA ASN A 6 -5.85 -5.87 -10.37
C ASN A 6 -6.91 -4.77 -10.29
N THR A 7 -6.66 -3.64 -10.96
CA THR A 7 -7.56 -2.49 -10.97
C THR A 7 -8.94 -2.81 -11.52
N GLN A 8 -9.07 -3.83 -12.37
CA GLN A 8 -10.35 -4.30 -12.90
C GLN A 8 -11.19 -5.07 -11.86
N VAL A 9 -10.57 -5.47 -10.76
CA VAL A 9 -11.21 -6.16 -9.63
C VAL A 9 -11.52 -5.14 -8.53
N TRP A 10 -10.50 -4.52 -7.94
CA TRP A 10 -10.70 -3.72 -6.73
C TRP A 10 -11.45 -2.39 -6.98
N LYS A 11 -11.42 -1.83 -8.19
CA LYS A 11 -12.21 -0.62 -8.50
C LYS A 11 -13.72 -0.89 -8.58
N LYS A 12 -14.13 -2.15 -8.71
CA LYS A 12 -15.55 -2.54 -8.69
C LYS A 12 -16.09 -2.69 -7.27
N GLU A 13 -15.21 -2.81 -6.28
CA GLU A 13 -15.57 -2.94 -4.87
C GLU A 13 -15.79 -1.54 -4.27
N PRO A 14 -17.02 -1.19 -3.85
CA PRO A 14 -17.34 0.12 -3.29
C PRO A 14 -16.49 0.46 -2.06
N PHE A 15 -16.15 -0.56 -1.27
CA PHE A 15 -15.24 -0.47 -0.15
C PHE A 15 -14.09 -1.45 -0.35
N ASN A 16 -12.90 -0.91 -0.62
CA ASN A 16 -11.71 -1.70 -0.81
C ASN A 16 -10.54 -1.16 0.02
N PRO A 17 -9.60 -2.03 0.43
CA PRO A 17 -8.44 -1.70 1.26
C PRO A 17 -7.23 -1.25 0.41
N ILE A 18 -7.44 -0.89 -0.86
CA ILE A 18 -6.38 -0.59 -1.84
C ILE A 18 -6.39 0.90 -2.15
N ALA A 19 -7.55 1.45 -2.54
CA ALA A 19 -7.72 2.85 -2.88
C ALA A 19 -7.31 3.76 -1.72
N GLY A 20 -6.30 4.58 -1.98
CA GLY A 20 -5.62 5.49 -1.08
C GLY A 20 -4.61 4.82 -0.14
N PHE A 21 -4.43 3.51 -0.13
CA PHE A 21 -3.61 2.79 0.85
C PHE A 21 -2.29 2.31 0.23
N LEU A 22 -1.47 1.55 0.97
CA LEU A 22 -0.12 1.20 0.54
C LEU A 22 -0.06 0.38 -0.76
N ALA A 23 -1.18 -0.21 -1.19
CA ALA A 23 -1.23 -1.04 -2.38
C ALA A 23 -1.52 -0.28 -3.70
N GLU A 24 -2.12 0.91 -3.66
CA GLU A 24 -2.72 1.52 -4.88
C GLU A 24 -1.73 1.67 -6.04
N ASP A 25 -0.52 2.14 -5.73
CA ASP A 25 0.51 2.46 -6.74
C ASP A 25 1.57 1.36 -6.90
N LEU A 26 1.36 0.19 -6.28
CA LEU A 26 2.27 -0.95 -6.45
C LEU A 26 1.97 -1.71 -7.75
N PRO A 27 2.96 -2.39 -8.36
CA PRO A 27 2.74 -3.22 -9.54
C PRO A 27 1.65 -4.27 -9.31
N THR A 28 0.78 -4.51 -10.30
CA THR A 28 -0.38 -5.42 -10.19
C THR A 28 -0.05 -6.84 -9.73
N LYS A 29 1.16 -7.34 -10.03
CA LYS A 29 1.59 -8.70 -9.68
C LYS A 29 2.29 -8.81 -8.33
N THR A 30 2.41 -7.71 -7.58
CA THR A 30 3.01 -7.69 -6.24
C THR A 30 2.22 -8.61 -5.31
N GLN A 31 2.90 -9.41 -4.51
CA GLN A 31 2.19 -10.16 -3.46
C GLN A 31 2.01 -9.22 -2.27
N PHE A 32 0.76 -8.92 -1.93
CA PHE A 32 0.43 -7.93 -0.92
C PHE A 32 -0.54 -8.50 0.11
N TYR A 33 -0.10 -8.54 1.37
CA TYR A 33 -0.88 -9.00 2.50
C TYR A 33 -0.97 -7.89 3.52
N ALA A 34 -2.17 -7.37 3.78
CA ALA A 34 -2.27 -6.15 4.58
C ALA A 34 -3.50 -6.08 5.47
N LYS A 35 -3.37 -5.25 6.51
CA LYS A 35 -4.46 -4.80 7.37
C LYS A 35 -4.37 -3.29 7.54
N MET A 36 -5.31 -2.59 6.89
CA MET A 36 -5.52 -1.17 7.09
C MET A 36 -6.50 -0.88 8.22
N GLY A 37 -6.40 0.32 8.79
CA GLY A 37 -7.39 0.92 9.67
C GLY A 37 -7.58 2.39 9.29
N TRP A 38 -8.82 2.83 9.39
CA TRP A 38 -9.20 4.18 8.99
C TRP A 38 -10.34 4.65 9.89
N THR A 39 -10.10 5.73 10.63
CA THR A 39 -11.08 6.38 11.50
C THR A 39 -11.11 7.88 11.17
N PHE A 40 -12.01 8.66 11.78
CA PHE A 40 -12.06 10.11 11.57
C PHE A 40 -10.86 10.88 12.14
N ARG A 41 -9.93 10.23 12.83
CA ARG A 41 -8.77 10.88 13.47
C ARG A 41 -7.42 10.35 13.00
N ASN A 42 -7.40 9.13 12.47
CA ASN A 42 -6.17 8.47 12.10
C ASN A 42 -6.37 7.53 10.91
N ARG A 43 -5.23 7.19 10.32
CA ARG A 43 -5.12 6.27 9.22
C ARG A 43 -3.87 5.44 9.39
N ASN A 44 -3.98 4.13 9.25
CA ASN A 44 -2.83 3.23 9.38
C ASN A 44 -2.93 2.07 8.40
N ASP A 45 -1.78 1.54 8.03
CA ASP A 45 -1.68 0.38 7.17
C ASP A 45 -0.39 -0.39 7.47
N ALA A 46 -0.52 -1.70 7.49
CA ALA A 46 0.57 -2.63 7.76
C ALA A 46 0.50 -3.73 6.71
N ALA A 47 1.58 -3.87 5.94
CA ALA A 47 1.64 -4.75 4.79
C ALA A 47 2.93 -5.57 4.73
N ILE A 48 2.79 -6.84 4.37
CA ILE A 48 3.87 -7.69 3.85
C ILE A 48 3.84 -7.59 2.33
N ILE A 49 4.95 -7.23 1.72
CA ILE A 49 5.08 -6.89 0.30
C ILE A 49 6.20 -7.72 -0.32
N ALA A 50 5.89 -8.44 -1.40
CA ALA A 50 6.88 -9.16 -2.22
C ALA A 50 6.79 -8.73 -3.68
N SER A 51 7.93 -8.43 -4.31
CA SER A 51 7.96 -8.10 -5.74
C SER A 51 7.51 -9.28 -6.60
N PRO A 52 7.02 -9.01 -7.83
CA PRO A 52 6.62 -10.08 -8.76
C PRO A 52 7.71 -11.10 -9.07
N ASP A 53 8.99 -10.71 -8.98
CA ASP A 53 10.15 -11.59 -9.20
C ASP A 53 10.70 -12.23 -7.92
N GLY A 54 10.11 -11.91 -6.75
CA GLY A 54 10.47 -12.45 -5.45
C GLY A 54 11.81 -11.96 -4.88
N LYS A 55 12.52 -11.05 -5.54
CA LYS A 55 13.83 -10.57 -5.08
C LYS A 55 13.76 -9.65 -3.89
N ILE A 56 12.70 -8.84 -3.79
CA ILE A 56 12.47 -7.97 -2.64
C ILE A 56 11.28 -8.46 -1.84
N ASN A 57 11.47 -8.55 -0.53
CA ASN A 57 10.44 -8.89 0.43
C ASN A 57 10.62 -7.99 1.65
N TYR A 58 9.60 -7.23 1.99
CA TYR A 58 9.68 -6.30 3.11
C TYR A 58 8.33 -6.14 3.79
N ILE A 59 8.39 -5.60 5.01
CA ILE A 59 7.21 -5.18 5.75
C ILE A 59 7.24 -3.66 5.80
N LEU A 60 6.13 -3.02 5.46
CA LEU A 60 5.92 -1.59 5.63
C LEU A 60 4.76 -1.38 6.59
N VAL A 61 5.00 -0.62 7.64
CA VAL A 61 4.00 -0.23 8.63
C VAL A 61 4.01 1.27 8.78
N VAL A 62 2.85 1.89 8.60
CA VAL A 62 2.68 3.34 8.68
C VAL A 62 1.53 3.65 9.63
N PHE A 63 1.80 4.50 10.63
CA PHE A 63 0.80 5.07 11.52
C PHE A 63 0.70 6.58 11.23
N GLY A 64 -0.46 7.00 10.73
CA GLY A 64 -0.84 8.40 10.60
C GLY A 64 -1.79 8.79 11.72
N ASP A 65 -1.24 9.25 12.84
CA ASP A 65 -1.99 9.66 14.04
C ASP A 65 -2.25 11.18 14.06
N ASP A 66 -2.80 11.68 12.95
CA ASP A 66 -3.22 13.07 12.77
C ASP A 66 -4.32 13.14 11.68
N PRO A 67 -5.32 14.03 11.80
CA PRO A 67 -6.34 14.23 10.77
C PRO A 67 -5.78 14.48 9.37
N ALA A 68 -4.61 15.10 9.23
CA ALA A 68 -3.95 15.29 7.95
C ALA A 68 -3.76 13.97 7.17
N TYR A 69 -3.51 12.85 7.86
CA TYR A 69 -3.40 11.52 7.24
C TYR A 69 -4.77 10.87 6.95
N TYR A 70 -5.83 11.28 7.67
CA TYR A 70 -7.20 10.87 7.37
C TYR A 70 -7.69 11.53 6.07
N GLU A 71 -7.39 12.83 5.90
CA GLU A 71 -7.81 13.65 4.76
C GLU A 71 -6.98 13.36 3.52
N ASP A 72 -5.66 13.18 3.67
CA ASP A 72 -4.75 12.86 2.57
C ASP A 72 -4.76 11.37 2.23
N LYS A 73 -5.47 11.04 1.15
CA LYS A 73 -5.51 9.68 0.61
C LYS A 73 -4.31 9.33 -0.27
N GLN A 74 -3.50 10.30 -0.68
CA GLN A 74 -2.38 10.11 -1.60
C GLN A 74 -1.08 9.78 -0.89
N PHE A 75 -0.91 10.23 0.36
CA PHE A 75 0.34 10.03 1.11
C PHE A 75 0.79 8.57 1.19
N PHE A 76 -0.12 7.63 1.52
CA PHE A 76 0.23 6.21 1.67
C PHE A 76 0.65 5.55 0.33
N PRO A 77 -0.08 5.74 -0.79
CA PRO A 77 0.32 5.26 -2.10
C PRO A 77 1.70 5.79 -2.50
N LEU A 78 1.91 7.10 -2.37
CA LEU A 78 3.18 7.76 -2.68
C LEU A 78 4.32 7.17 -1.86
N LEU A 79 4.19 7.14 -0.53
CA LEU A 79 5.20 6.59 0.36
C LEU A 79 5.54 5.13 0.02
N SER A 80 4.51 4.29 -0.19
CA SER A 80 4.71 2.88 -0.51
C SER A 80 5.44 2.68 -1.84
N LYS A 81 5.10 3.48 -2.85
CA LYS A 81 5.77 3.50 -4.15
C LYS A 81 7.23 3.91 -4.03
N GLU A 82 7.53 4.97 -3.28
CA GLU A 82 8.91 5.42 -3.05
C GLU A 82 9.75 4.33 -2.37
N VAL A 83 9.22 3.67 -1.33
CA VAL A 83 9.89 2.55 -0.66
C VAL A 83 10.09 1.37 -1.61
N TYR A 84 9.07 1.01 -2.39
CA TYR A 84 9.15 -0.06 -3.38
C TYR A 84 10.21 0.22 -4.45
N GLN A 85 10.28 1.46 -4.94
CA GLN A 85 11.27 1.89 -5.93
C GLN A 85 12.68 1.94 -5.36
N HIS A 86 12.84 2.37 -4.11
CA HIS A 86 14.13 2.36 -3.43
C HIS A 86 14.72 0.95 -3.37
N PHE A 87 13.93 -0.07 -3.01
CA PHE A 87 14.41 -1.45 -2.98
C PHE A 87 14.62 -2.09 -4.36
N ASN A 88 13.97 -1.60 -5.41
CA ASN A 88 14.13 -2.13 -6.78
C ASN A 88 15.16 -1.35 -7.62
N SER A 89 15.65 -0.22 -7.12
CA SER A 89 16.66 0.56 -7.83
C SER A 89 17.99 -0.20 -7.77
N PRO A 90 18.70 -0.36 -8.90
CA PRO A 90 20.06 -0.91 -8.87
C PRO A 90 20.91 -0.03 -7.96
N ASN A 91 21.61 -0.64 -7.00
CA ASN A 91 22.60 0.06 -6.18
C ASN A 91 23.63 0.70 -7.13
N ASN A 92 23.68 2.04 -7.15
CA ASN A 92 24.75 2.79 -7.80
C ASN A 92 26.05 2.63 -7.01
#